data_AF-A0A2D7BVU1-F1
#
_entry.id   AF-A0A2D7BVU1-F1
#
_cell.length_a   1.000
_cell.length_b   1.000
_cell.length_c   1.000
_cell.angle_alpha   90.00
_cell.angle_beta   90.00
_cell.angle_gamma   90.00
#
_symmetry.space_group_name_H-M   'P 1'
#
loop_
_entity.id
_entity.type
_entity.pdbx_description
1 polymer ?
#
loop_
_entity_poly.entity_id
_entity_poly.type
_entity_poly.pdbx_seq_one_letter_code
_entity_poly.pdbx_strand_id
1 'polypeptide(L)'
;MIHGSMKHYPSGRKKKYNAWKKTTRKVEFKPMEPIQTYRRETPNYPSHDGGGSGSTGIHLSTKERQEISSQYTVAPAYNKGAYQVIPRDQVENIGK
;
A
#
# COMPACT_ATOMS: atom_id res chain seq x y z
N MET A 1 54.54 -4.08 27.34
CA MET A 1 53.70 -2.86 27.21
C MET A 1 53.23 -2.46 28.60
N ILE A 2 53.62 -1.28 29.11
CA ILE A 2 53.23 -0.84 30.46
C ILE A 2 51.77 -0.40 30.43
N HIS A 3 50.89 -1.16 31.06
CA HIS A 3 49.51 -0.74 31.30
C HIS A 3 49.48 0.23 32.49
N GLY A 4 49.44 1.54 32.19
CA GLY A 4 49.41 2.60 33.20
C GLY A 4 48.00 2.90 33.71
N SER A 5 47.88 3.15 35.01
CA SER A 5 46.65 3.65 35.62
C SER A 5 46.45 5.13 35.29
N MET A 6 45.32 5.50 34.68
CA MET A 6 44.98 6.90 34.35
C MET A 6 44.91 7.83 35.59
N LYS A 7 44.84 7.25 36.80
CA LYS A 7 44.83 7.99 38.08
C LYS A 7 46.23 8.39 38.56
N HIS A 8 47.30 7.94 37.90
CA HIS A 8 48.69 8.19 38.29
C HIS A 8 49.50 8.74 37.10
N TYR A 9 50.55 9.51 37.39
CA TYR A 9 51.55 9.91 36.40
C TYR A 9 52.45 8.72 36.05
N PRO A 10 53.20 8.76 34.93
CA PRO A 10 54.21 7.74 34.62
C PRO A 10 55.25 7.54 35.73
N SER A 11 55.48 8.57 36.56
CA SER A 11 56.31 8.53 37.76
C SER A 11 55.64 7.91 39.00
N GLY A 12 54.44 7.36 38.88
CA GLY A 12 53.68 6.74 39.98
C GLY A 12 52.94 7.72 40.89
N ARG A 13 53.18 9.04 40.78
CA ARG A 13 52.50 10.06 41.60
C ARG A 13 50.99 10.11 41.28
N LYS A 14 50.15 10.10 42.31
CA LYS A 14 48.68 10.20 42.16
C LYS A 14 48.25 11.57 41.63
N LYS A 15 47.36 11.58 40.65
CA LYS A 15 46.80 12.82 40.06
C LYS A 15 45.76 13.42 41.01
N LYS A 16 45.74 14.76 41.13
CA LYS A 16 44.81 15.52 41.99
C LYS A 16 43.37 15.53 41.46
N TYR A 17 43.19 15.35 40.16
CA TYR A 17 41.88 15.34 39.50
C TYR A 17 41.45 13.91 39.17
N ASN A 18 40.13 13.67 39.16
CA ASN A 18 39.58 12.38 38.75
C ASN A 18 39.45 12.33 37.23
N ALA A 19 40.39 11.66 36.56
CA ALA A 19 40.42 11.51 35.11
C ALA A 19 39.21 10.73 34.54
N TRP A 20 38.48 9.99 35.37
CA TRP A 20 37.31 9.21 34.95
C TRP A 20 35.99 9.93 35.18
N LYS A 21 36.01 11.14 35.76
CA LYS A 21 34.78 11.89 36.00
C LYS A 21 34.28 12.46 34.68
N LYS A 22 33.14 11.98 34.20
CA LYS A 22 32.41 12.60 33.10
C LYS A 22 31.51 13.69 33.67
N THR A 23 31.68 14.93 33.22
CA THR A 23 30.75 16.01 33.53
C THR A 23 29.52 15.85 32.66
N THR A 24 28.37 15.57 33.27
CA THR A 24 27.09 15.56 32.57
C THR A 24 26.53 16.99 32.56
N ARG A 25 26.50 17.62 31.39
CA ARG A 25 25.81 18.91 31.22
C ARG A 25 24.30 18.65 31.33
N LYS A 26 23.62 19.35 32.22
CA LYS A 26 22.16 19.41 32.21
C LYS A 26 21.76 20.28 31.01
N VAL A 27 21.16 19.65 29.99
CA VAL A 27 20.61 20.35 28.83
C VAL A 27 19.12 20.52 29.09
N GLU A 28 18.65 21.75 29.11
CA GLU A 28 17.22 22.05 29.16
C GLU A 28 16.59 21.78 27.80
N PHE A 29 15.43 21.12 27.81
CA PHE A 29 14.67 20.90 26.58
C PHE A 29 14.18 22.24 26.03
N LYS A 30 14.52 22.52 24.78
CA LYS A 30 13.98 23.66 24.03
C LYS A 30 13.16 23.10 22.87
N PRO A 31 11.85 23.36 22.80
CA PRO A 31 11.03 22.92 21.68
C PRO A 31 11.54 23.57 20.39
N MET A 32 11.60 22.79 19.32
CA MET A 32 11.96 23.30 18.00
C MET A 32 10.77 24.06 17.43
N GLU A 33 10.95 25.35 17.17
CA GLU A 33 9.96 26.13 16.42
C GLU A 33 10.10 25.81 14.92
N PRO A 34 8.99 25.52 14.22
CA PRO A 34 9.04 25.30 12.78
C PRO A 34 9.40 26.62 12.10
N ILE A 35 10.59 26.66 11.49
CA ILE A 35 10.99 27.76 10.62
C ILE A 35 10.07 27.69 9.39
N GLN A 36 9.25 28.71 9.18
CA GLN A 36 8.41 28.84 7.99
C GLN A 36 9.33 28.99 6.76
N THR A 37 9.55 27.89 6.04
CA THR A 37 10.30 27.92 4.78
C THR A 37 9.41 28.51 3.69
N TYR A 38 9.92 29.50 2.95
CA TYR A 38 9.22 30.07 1.79
C TYR A 38 8.92 28.96 0.77
N ARG A 39 7.63 28.64 0.59
CA ARG A 39 7.14 27.73 -0.44
C ARG A 39 6.46 28.58 -1.53
N ARG A 40 6.82 28.34 -2.79
CA ARG A 40 6.14 28.99 -3.92
C ARG A 40 4.72 28.44 -4.03
N GLU A 41 3.77 29.32 -4.31
CA GLU A 41 2.40 28.93 -4.65
C GLU A 41 2.44 28.09 -5.94
N THR A 42 2.11 26.80 -5.83
CA THR A 42 1.98 25.89 -6.96
C THR A 42 0.50 25.76 -7.31
N PRO A 43 0.08 26.06 -8.55
CA PRO A 43 -1.30 25.84 -8.97
C PRO A 43 -1.69 24.37 -8.82
N ASN A 44 -2.87 24.10 -8.28
CA ASN A 44 -3.41 22.75 -8.18
C ASN A 44 -4.06 22.35 -9.51
N TYR A 45 -3.56 21.30 -10.15
CA TYR A 45 -4.14 20.71 -11.36
C TYR A 45 -4.80 19.38 -11.00
N PRO A 46 -6.11 19.37 -10.70
CA PRO A 46 -6.81 18.13 -10.35
C PRO A 46 -6.78 17.15 -11.53
N SER A 47 -6.57 15.87 -11.23
CA SER A 47 -6.72 14.79 -12.21
C SER A 47 -8.19 14.54 -12.51
N HIS A 48 -8.47 13.86 -13.62
CA HIS A 48 -9.82 13.40 -13.95
C HIS A 48 -10.38 12.54 -12.81
N ASP A 49 -11.51 12.94 -12.25
CA ASP A 49 -12.27 12.14 -11.32
C ASP A 49 -12.88 10.98 -12.10
N GLY A 50 -12.46 9.75 -11.80
CA GLY A 50 -13.02 8.53 -12.39
C GLY A 50 -14.47 8.27 -11.93
N GLY A 51 -15.33 9.29 -11.94
CA GLY A 51 -16.76 9.22 -11.67
C GLY A 51 -17.50 8.53 -12.81
N GLY A 52 -17.22 7.25 -12.98
CA GLY A 52 -17.79 6.46 -14.06
C GLY A 52 -16.96 5.23 -14.32
N SER A 53 -17.02 4.24 -13.41
CA SER A 53 -16.73 2.88 -13.82
C SER A 53 -17.63 2.60 -15.03
N GLY A 54 -17.02 2.32 -16.18
CA GLY A 54 -17.67 2.26 -17.49
C GLY A 54 -18.86 1.32 -17.51
N SER A 55 -20.02 1.84 -17.15
CA SER A 55 -21.32 1.26 -17.39
C SER A 55 -21.80 1.95 -18.66
N THR A 56 -21.55 1.33 -19.82
CA THR A 56 -22.26 1.66 -21.05
C THR A 56 -23.75 1.71 -20.70
N GLY A 57 -24.35 2.90 -20.73
CA GLY A 57 -25.56 3.28 -19.99
C GLY A 57 -26.87 2.65 -20.47
N ILE A 58 -26.87 1.35 -20.75
CA ILE A 58 -28.06 0.57 -21.11
C ILE A 58 -28.00 -0.74 -20.32
N HIS A 59 -28.44 -0.69 -19.06
CA HIS A 59 -28.74 -1.91 -18.32
C HIS A 59 -30.16 -2.33 -18.69
N LEU A 60 -30.31 -3.49 -19.33
CA LEU A 60 -31.61 -4.14 -19.47
C LEU A 60 -32.25 -4.25 -18.07
N SER A 61 -33.56 -4.00 -18.01
CA SER A 61 -34.32 -4.21 -16.79
C SER A 61 -34.21 -5.68 -16.33
N THR A 62 -34.41 -5.93 -15.03
CA THR A 62 -34.37 -7.29 -14.49
C THR A 62 -35.34 -8.23 -15.21
N LYS A 63 -36.50 -7.72 -15.66
CA LYS A 63 -37.50 -8.49 -16.41
C LYS A 63 -37.00 -8.87 -17.80
N GLU A 64 -36.47 -7.91 -18.56
CA GLU A 64 -35.94 -8.17 -19.90
C GLU A 64 -34.78 -9.18 -19.85
N ARG A 65 -33.93 -9.09 -18.82
CA ARG A 65 -32.84 -10.06 -18.62
C ARG A 65 -33.36 -11.48 -18.35
N GLN A 66 -34.45 -11.61 -17.59
CA GLN A 66 -35.09 -12.89 -17.32
C GLN A 66 -35.77 -13.46 -18.56
N GLU A 67 -36.44 -12.62 -19.34
CA GLU A 67 -37.09 -13.03 -20.58
C GLU A 67 -36.05 -13.54 -21.60
N ILE A 68 -34.95 -12.79 -21.80
CA ILE A 68 -33.85 -13.21 -22.67
C ILE A 68 -33.22 -14.50 -22.17
N SER A 69 -32.90 -14.62 -20.87
CA SER A 69 -32.25 -15.83 -20.35
C SER A 69 -33.15 -17.06 -20.41
N SER A 70 -34.47 -16.89 -20.39
CA SER A 70 -35.43 -17.97 -20.56
C SER A 70 -35.40 -18.62 -21.96
N GLN A 71 -34.82 -17.98 -22.97
CA GLN A 71 -34.73 -18.55 -24.32
C GLN A 71 -33.57 -19.55 -24.48
N TYR A 72 -32.64 -19.57 -23.53
CA TYR A 72 -31.41 -20.35 -23.60
C TYR A 72 -31.35 -21.41 -22.50
N THR A 73 -30.46 -22.38 -22.68
CA THR A 73 -30.11 -23.38 -21.67
C THR A 73 -28.61 -23.67 -21.71
N VAL A 74 -28.09 -24.25 -20.62
CA VAL A 74 -26.70 -24.65 -20.49
C VAL A 74 -26.59 -26.15 -20.75
N ALA A 75 -25.76 -26.54 -21.70
CA ALA A 75 -25.55 -27.92 -22.12
C ALA A 75 -24.07 -28.31 -22.04
N PRO A 76 -23.71 -29.60 -21.86
CA PRO A 76 -22.33 -30.06 -22.00
C PRO A 76 -21.75 -29.72 -23.38
N ALA A 77 -20.56 -29.15 -23.43
CA ALA A 77 -19.95 -28.73 -24.70
C ALA A 77 -19.06 -29.82 -25.30
N TYR A 78 -19.32 -30.21 -26.54
CA TYR A 78 -18.44 -31.11 -27.27
C TYR A 78 -17.19 -30.35 -27.75
N ASN A 79 -15.99 -30.82 -27.39
CA ASN A 79 -14.69 -30.28 -27.81
C ASN A 79 -14.38 -28.80 -27.46
N LYS A 80 -15.18 -28.14 -26.61
CA LYS A 80 -14.99 -26.71 -26.27
C LYS A 80 -14.90 -26.40 -24.77
N GLY A 81 -15.01 -27.39 -23.88
CA GLY A 81 -14.95 -27.23 -22.42
C GLY A 81 -16.12 -27.92 -21.72
N ALA A 82 -16.38 -27.59 -20.44
CA ALA A 82 -17.40 -28.28 -19.65
C ALA A 82 -18.85 -27.96 -20.09
N TYR A 83 -19.17 -26.70 -20.40
CA TYR A 83 -20.54 -26.25 -20.69
C TYR A 83 -20.59 -25.15 -21.76
N GLN A 84 -21.70 -25.10 -22.50
CA GLN A 84 -22.02 -24.10 -23.51
C GLN A 84 -23.47 -23.62 -23.37
N VAL A 85 -23.71 -22.33 -23.65
CA VAL A 85 -25.06 -21.76 -23.76
C VAL A 85 -25.59 -22.02 -25.17
N ILE A 86 -26.74 -22.68 -25.25
CA ILE A 86 -27.43 -23.01 -26.50
C ILE A 86 -28.89 -22.53 -26.45
N PRO A 87 -29.51 -22.24 -27.59
CA PRO A 87 -30.94 -21.94 -27.63
C PRO A 87 -31.77 -23.23 -27.38
N ARG A 88 -32.96 -23.07 -26.79
CA ARG A 88 -33.77 -24.21 -26.32
C ARG A 88 -34.28 -25.14 -27.42
N ASP A 89 -34.41 -24.63 -28.64
CA ASP A 89 -34.78 -25.39 -29.85
C ASP A 89 -33.69 -26.40 -30.27
N GLN A 90 -32.44 -26.18 -29.87
CA GLN A 90 -31.29 -27.00 -30.28
C GLN A 90 -30.86 -28.03 -29.22
N VAL A 91 -31.65 -28.21 -28.16
CA VAL A 91 -31.33 -29.15 -27.07
C VAL A 91 -31.22 -30.59 -27.55
N GLU A 92 -31.99 -30.99 -28.56
CA GLU A 92 -31.93 -32.34 -29.13
C GLU A 92 -30.63 -32.63 -29.90
N ASN A 93 -29.85 -31.60 -30.22
CA ASN A 93 -28.61 -31.73 -30.98
C ASN A 93 -27.37 -31.81 -30.08
N ILE A 94 -27.54 -31.80 -28.76
CA ILE A 94 -26.43 -31.93 -27.81
C ILE A 94 -25.85 -33.36 -27.92
N GLY A 95 -24.57 -33.46 -28.28
CA GLY A 95 -23.84 -34.73 -28.28
C GLY A 95 -24.16 -35.68 -29.44
N LYS A 96 -24.87 -35.19 -30.47
CA LYS A 96 -24.87 -35.82 -31.81
C LYS A 96 -23.58 -35.47 -32.55
#